data_AF-A0A319DY60-F1
#
_entry.id   AF-A0A319DY60-F1
#
_cell.length_a   1.000
_cell.length_b   1.000
_cell.length_c   1.000
_cell.angle_alpha   90.00
_cell.angle_beta   90.00
_cell.angle_gamma   90.00
#
_symmetry.space_group_name_H-M   'P 1'
#
loop_
_entity.id
_entity.type
_entity.pdbx_description
1 polymer ?
#
loop_
_entity_poly.entity_id
_entity_poly.type
_entity_poly.pdbx_seq_one_letter_code
_entity_poly.pdbx_strand_id
1 'polypeptide(L)'
;MKVNFFSLLSSPEFECLNFHDINSLSHEEKQTISQHLHKPLSLFLQSIGYKHHSQPPDPSLRHDLQAFVHTHPTPLFPTQEALLQRLTHWAAECAEYTYAACGPDTKLTMAIITIIFLVTDDSTILPPEDRTTLSYFSFNHYQNLPPSSRWSTVLSHGPNLCTAYFGSRDPLLGAMAGNSYTAFVDGCARELRMENHTTAHILNHGEAHPGTEVCAVEAYPSYLRFVTGTTVLFLLPIFKTSRDQEMPSAVWIPLVPAISRCINHLNDLLSSPKEVLAGESWNYLSLRTKVMRQAGRLSLFGTGLWTFRDRFYEVLEEGVRTVGAVDRAFAQCISVGKDGSMDEVDGGDGGGKSQGCDEVRLAGELWTAFKHGHIAWHLNCQRYGLESLSCEG
;
A
#
# COMPACT_ATOMS: atom_id res chain seq x y z
N MET A 1 -14.51 -12.62 17.83
CA MET A 1 -14.93 -13.86 17.12
C MET A 1 -13.94 -14.09 16.00
N LYS A 2 -13.39 -15.31 15.83
CA LYS A 2 -12.48 -15.59 14.70
C LYS A 2 -13.34 -15.86 13.47
N VAL A 3 -13.25 -14.99 12.46
CA VAL A 3 -13.93 -15.20 11.17
C VAL A 3 -13.28 -16.38 10.45
N ASN A 4 -14.09 -17.25 9.87
CA ASN A 4 -13.63 -18.34 9.01
C ASN A 4 -13.90 -17.93 7.56
N PHE A 5 -12.91 -17.30 6.91
CA PHE A 5 -13.06 -16.83 5.53
C PHE A 5 -13.25 -17.98 4.54
N PHE A 6 -12.68 -19.16 4.80
CA PHE A 6 -12.88 -20.32 3.94
C PHE A 6 -14.35 -20.75 3.93
N SER A 7 -14.98 -20.87 5.10
CA SER A 7 -16.41 -21.21 5.18
C SER A 7 -17.30 -20.13 4.58
N LEU A 8 -17.01 -18.86 4.82
CA LEU A 8 -17.72 -17.73 4.20
C LEU A 8 -17.64 -17.84 2.68
N LEU A 9 -16.41 -17.85 2.17
CA LEU A 9 -16.09 -17.95 0.76
C LEU A 9 -16.29 -19.37 0.23
N SER A 10 -16.99 -20.27 0.91
CA SER A 10 -17.48 -21.54 0.33
C SER A 10 -18.97 -21.45 -0.05
N SER A 11 -19.67 -20.39 0.37
CA SER A 11 -21.08 -20.18 0.04
C SER A 11 -21.29 -20.03 -1.48
N PRO A 12 -22.41 -20.53 -2.05
CA PRO A 12 -22.73 -20.37 -3.48
C PRO A 12 -22.79 -18.92 -3.95
N GLU A 13 -23.13 -17.98 -3.06
CA GLU A 13 -23.18 -16.54 -3.39
C GLU A 13 -21.82 -15.98 -3.87
N PHE A 14 -20.70 -16.62 -3.53
CA PHE A 14 -19.36 -16.22 -3.96
C PHE A 14 -18.85 -16.97 -5.19
N GLU A 15 -19.70 -17.75 -5.89
CA GLU A 15 -19.32 -18.39 -7.15
C GLU A 15 -18.97 -17.38 -8.25
N CYS A 16 -19.50 -16.16 -8.19
CA CYS A 16 -19.12 -15.07 -9.10
C CYS A 16 -17.62 -14.71 -9.01
N LEU A 17 -16.94 -15.06 -7.91
CA LEU A 17 -15.49 -14.86 -7.74
C LEU A 17 -14.65 -15.95 -8.42
N ASN A 18 -15.26 -16.99 -9.03
CA ASN A 18 -14.57 -18.10 -9.70
C ASN A 18 -14.07 -17.73 -11.12
N PHE A 19 -13.54 -16.53 -11.31
CA PHE A 19 -12.93 -16.09 -12.56
C PHE A 19 -11.40 -16.10 -12.46
N HIS A 20 -10.72 -16.01 -13.60
CA HIS A 20 -9.26 -15.95 -13.67
C HIS A 20 -8.72 -14.89 -14.64
N ASP A 21 -9.57 -14.42 -15.55
CA ASP A 21 -9.31 -13.27 -16.42
C ASP A 21 -10.44 -12.27 -16.24
N ILE A 22 -10.11 -11.11 -15.70
CA ILE A 22 -11.07 -10.02 -15.50
C ILE A 22 -11.56 -9.42 -16.82
N ASN A 23 -10.78 -9.56 -17.91
CA ASN A 23 -11.14 -9.02 -19.22
C ASN A 23 -12.22 -9.85 -19.90
N SER A 24 -12.42 -11.11 -19.49
CA SER A 24 -13.51 -11.94 -20.00
C SER A 24 -14.87 -11.64 -19.37
N LEU A 25 -14.91 -10.82 -18.31
CA LEU A 25 -16.13 -10.48 -17.59
C LEU A 25 -16.87 -9.34 -18.27
N SER A 26 -18.19 -9.49 -18.39
CA SER A 26 -19.11 -8.42 -18.75
C SER A 26 -19.16 -7.34 -17.67
N HIS A 27 -19.73 -6.18 -18.02
CA HIS A 27 -19.91 -5.08 -17.07
C HIS A 27 -20.82 -5.47 -15.89
N GLU A 28 -21.88 -6.24 -16.15
CA GLU A 28 -22.82 -6.72 -15.13
C GLU A 28 -22.17 -7.71 -14.15
N GLU A 29 -21.33 -8.62 -14.67
CA GLU A 29 -20.55 -9.54 -13.82
C GLU A 29 -19.57 -8.77 -12.93
N LYS A 30 -18.86 -7.78 -13.47
CA LYS A 30 -17.94 -6.93 -12.68
C LYS A 30 -18.66 -6.17 -11.57
N GLN A 31 -19.85 -5.62 -11.85
CA GLN A 31 -20.69 -4.97 -10.84
C GLN A 31 -21.13 -5.96 -9.75
N THR A 32 -21.58 -7.15 -10.16
CA THR A 32 -21.99 -8.21 -9.24
C THR A 32 -20.85 -8.62 -8.32
N ILE A 33 -19.66 -8.87 -8.88
CA ILE A 33 -18.45 -9.21 -8.11
C ILE A 33 -18.13 -8.09 -7.12
N SER A 34 -18.06 -6.84 -7.58
CA SER A 34 -17.77 -5.68 -6.72
C SER A 34 -18.68 -5.63 -5.50
N GLN A 35 -19.99 -5.83 -5.68
CA GLN A 35 -20.96 -5.86 -4.58
C GLN A 35 -20.72 -7.03 -3.63
N HIS A 36 -20.43 -8.23 -4.15
CA HIS A 36 -20.19 -9.40 -3.31
C HIS A 36 -18.90 -9.29 -2.48
N LEU A 37 -17.90 -8.51 -2.93
CA LEU A 37 -16.68 -8.27 -2.15
C LEU A 37 -16.92 -7.50 -0.84
N HIS A 38 -18.02 -6.75 -0.72
CA HIS A 38 -18.28 -5.91 0.46
C HIS A 38 -18.42 -6.73 1.76
N LYS A 39 -19.13 -7.87 1.73
CA LYS A 39 -19.36 -8.70 2.92
C LYS A 39 -18.06 -9.31 3.49
N PRO A 40 -17.18 -9.95 2.71
CA PRO A 40 -15.87 -10.38 3.17
C PRO A 40 -14.99 -9.22 3.69
N LEU A 41 -15.01 -8.06 3.02
CA LEU A 41 -14.26 -6.88 3.45
C LEU A 41 -14.74 -6.35 4.80
N SER A 42 -16.06 -6.26 5.02
CA SER A 42 -16.64 -5.88 6.32
C SER A 42 -16.18 -6.83 7.44
N LEU A 43 -16.25 -8.15 7.20
CA LEU A 43 -15.78 -9.15 8.17
C LEU A 43 -14.26 -9.10 8.39
N PHE A 44 -13.47 -8.75 7.37
CA PHE A 44 -12.05 -8.49 7.50
C PHE A 44 -11.76 -7.29 8.40
N LEU A 45 -12.43 -6.16 8.19
CA LEU A 45 -12.31 -4.97 9.03
C LEU A 45 -12.64 -5.27 10.49
N GLN A 46 -13.72 -6.01 10.75
CA GLN A 46 -14.07 -6.48 12.09
C GLN A 46 -12.97 -7.38 12.69
N SER A 47 -12.41 -8.29 11.88
CA SER A 47 -11.38 -9.24 12.33
C SER A 47 -10.06 -8.58 12.74
N ILE A 48 -9.70 -7.46 12.10
CA ILE A 48 -8.51 -6.67 12.44
C ILE A 48 -8.79 -5.57 13.47
N GLY A 49 -10.01 -5.53 14.04
CA GLY A 49 -10.41 -4.57 15.06
C GLY A 49 -10.44 -3.13 14.54
N TYR A 50 -10.76 -2.93 13.27
CA TYR A 50 -10.89 -1.59 12.70
C TYR A 50 -11.93 -0.77 13.46
N LYS A 51 -11.59 0.49 13.73
CA LYS A 51 -12.48 1.49 14.32
C LYS A 51 -12.49 2.69 13.39
N HIS A 52 -13.67 3.07 12.94
CA HIS A 52 -13.82 4.22 12.06
C HIS A 52 -13.42 5.51 12.78
N HIS A 53 -12.64 6.34 12.10
CA HIS A 53 -12.29 7.67 12.55
C HIS A 53 -12.41 8.62 11.37
N SER A 54 -13.21 9.67 11.52
CA SER A 54 -13.20 10.79 10.59
C SER A 54 -12.04 11.72 10.94
N GLN A 55 -11.41 12.29 9.91
CA GLN A 55 -10.43 13.37 10.08
C GLN A 55 -11.01 14.64 9.44
N PRO A 56 -11.03 15.77 10.16
CA PRO A 56 -11.43 17.02 9.56
C PRO A 56 -10.39 17.45 8.51
N PRO A 57 -10.82 18.12 7.43
CA PRO A 57 -9.90 18.74 6.49
C PRO A 57 -8.93 19.70 7.19
N ASP A 58 -7.67 19.70 6.76
CA ASP A 58 -6.63 20.63 7.18
C ASP A 58 -6.48 21.74 6.12
N PRO A 59 -7.00 22.96 6.37
CA PRO A 59 -6.99 24.03 5.36
C PRO A 59 -5.58 24.49 5.00
N SER A 60 -4.64 24.45 5.96
CA SER A 60 -3.25 24.85 5.73
C SER A 60 -2.54 23.86 4.82
N LEU A 61 -2.66 22.55 5.10
CA LEU A 61 -2.15 21.49 4.23
C LEU A 61 -2.69 21.63 2.80
N ARG A 62 -4.01 21.82 2.66
CA ARG A 62 -4.66 21.92 1.35
C ARG A 62 -4.22 23.16 0.57
N HIS A 63 -4.02 24.29 1.26
CA HIS A 63 -3.48 25.50 0.66
C HIS A 63 -2.06 25.28 0.12
N ASP A 64 -1.16 24.73 0.94
CA ASP A 64 0.24 24.52 0.57
C ASP A 64 0.38 23.48 -0.54
N LEU A 65 -0.42 22.40 -0.49
CA LEU A 65 -0.46 21.40 -1.55
C LEU A 65 -0.99 22.00 -2.87
N GLN A 66 -2.03 22.84 -2.81
CA GLN A 66 -2.56 23.51 -3.99
C GLN A 66 -1.51 24.44 -4.62
N ALA A 67 -0.72 25.15 -3.81
CA ALA A 67 0.39 25.96 -4.29
C ALA A 67 1.43 25.09 -5.03
N PHE A 68 1.81 23.94 -4.44
CA PHE A 68 2.71 22.99 -5.11
C PHE A 68 2.14 22.52 -6.46
N VAL A 69 0.87 22.12 -6.50
CA VAL A 69 0.20 21.61 -7.71
C VAL A 69 0.13 22.67 -8.81
N HIS A 70 -0.23 23.90 -8.44
CA HIS A 70 -0.31 25.03 -9.36
C HIS A 70 1.05 25.36 -9.99
N THR A 71 2.14 25.26 -9.22
CA THR A 71 3.49 25.54 -9.71
C THR A 71 4.07 24.40 -10.56
N HIS A 72 3.78 23.14 -10.26
CA HIS A 72 4.49 22.00 -10.85
C HIS A 72 3.61 21.16 -11.82
N PRO A 73 2.62 20.36 -11.39
CA PRO A 73 1.72 19.64 -12.30
C PRO A 73 0.86 20.49 -13.24
N THR A 74 0.20 21.55 -12.76
CA THR A 74 -0.81 22.28 -13.57
C THR A 74 -0.28 22.79 -14.92
N PRO A 75 0.93 23.37 -15.03
CA PRO A 75 1.49 23.79 -16.31
C PRO A 75 1.79 22.65 -17.30
N LEU A 76 1.74 21.40 -16.86
CA LEU A 76 1.95 20.21 -17.70
C LEU A 76 0.62 19.67 -18.24
N PHE A 77 -0.49 19.87 -17.53
CA PHE A 77 -1.80 19.30 -17.87
C PHE A 77 -2.90 20.38 -17.94
N PRO A 78 -2.78 21.39 -18.82
CA PRO A 78 -3.70 22.53 -18.86
C PRO A 78 -5.15 22.16 -19.19
N THR A 79 -5.38 21.02 -19.85
CA THR A 79 -6.71 20.53 -20.22
C THR A 79 -7.34 19.62 -19.17
N GLN A 80 -6.60 19.27 -18.11
CA GLN A 80 -7.02 18.29 -17.10
C GLN A 80 -7.15 18.89 -15.70
N GLU A 81 -7.40 20.20 -15.60
CA GLU A 81 -7.44 20.91 -14.31
C GLU A 81 -8.43 20.29 -13.32
N ALA A 82 -9.64 19.93 -13.75
CA ALA A 82 -10.64 19.32 -12.88
C ALA A 82 -10.20 17.94 -12.35
N LEU A 83 -9.49 17.16 -13.16
CA LEU A 83 -8.96 15.86 -12.75
C LEU A 83 -7.80 16.03 -11.77
N LEU A 84 -6.88 16.97 -12.04
CA LEU A 84 -5.82 17.34 -11.09
C LEU A 84 -6.39 17.82 -9.75
N GLN A 85 -7.41 18.68 -9.75
CA GLN A 85 -8.05 19.14 -8.51
C GLN A 85 -8.62 17.99 -7.67
N ARG A 86 -9.24 16.98 -8.32
CA ARG A 86 -9.71 15.76 -7.63
C ARG A 86 -8.54 14.96 -7.05
N LEU A 87 -7.46 14.77 -7.80
CA LEU A 87 -6.30 14.08 -7.27
C LEU A 87 -5.64 14.82 -6.11
N THR A 88 -5.54 16.15 -6.20
CA THR A 88 -5.02 17.00 -5.12
C THR A 88 -5.84 16.83 -3.85
N HIS A 89 -7.16 16.80 -3.99
CA HIS A 89 -8.06 16.54 -2.89
C HIS A 89 -7.82 15.16 -2.26
N TRP A 90 -7.76 14.10 -3.07
CA TRP A 90 -7.48 12.75 -2.57
C TRP A 90 -6.10 12.61 -1.91
N ALA A 91 -5.09 13.30 -2.43
CA ALA A 91 -3.75 13.31 -1.86
C ALA A 91 -3.69 14.02 -0.50
N ALA A 92 -4.41 15.14 -0.34
CA ALA A 92 -4.57 15.80 0.94
C ALA A 92 -5.30 14.90 1.95
N GLU A 93 -6.43 14.30 1.55
CA GLU A 93 -7.18 13.36 2.40
C GLU A 93 -6.31 12.18 2.82
N CYS A 94 -5.54 11.61 1.90
CA CYS A 94 -4.63 10.51 2.22
C CYS A 94 -3.70 10.89 3.38
N ALA A 95 -3.10 12.09 3.34
CA ALA A 95 -2.22 12.56 4.39
C ALA A 95 -2.95 12.91 5.69
N GLU A 96 -4.13 13.54 5.62
CA GLU A 96 -4.97 13.89 6.76
C GLU A 96 -5.38 12.65 7.57
N TYR A 97 -5.87 11.63 6.86
CA TYR A 97 -6.31 10.37 7.45
C TYR A 97 -5.14 9.52 7.93
N THR A 98 -4.19 9.22 7.05
CA THR A 98 -3.14 8.23 7.29
C THR A 98 -2.11 8.72 8.31
N TYR A 99 -1.87 10.02 8.39
CA TYR A 99 -0.84 10.63 9.24
C TYR A 99 -1.43 11.62 10.23
N ALA A 100 -2.61 11.31 10.79
CA ALA A 100 -3.31 12.18 11.74
C ALA A 100 -2.43 12.62 12.93
N ALA A 101 -1.55 11.74 13.41
CA ALA A 101 -0.62 12.00 14.51
C ALA A 101 0.64 12.79 14.11
N CYS A 102 0.82 13.10 12.83
CA CYS A 102 1.99 13.82 12.33
C CYS A 102 1.72 15.33 12.23
N GLY A 103 2.81 16.10 12.29
CA GLY A 103 2.81 17.53 12.08
C GLY A 103 2.65 17.94 10.61
N PRO A 104 2.51 19.25 10.35
CA PRO A 104 2.22 19.79 9.02
C PRO A 104 3.24 19.37 7.96
N ASP A 105 4.53 19.41 8.27
CA ASP A 105 5.60 19.10 7.30
C ASP A 105 5.54 17.65 6.80
N THR A 106 5.27 16.68 7.69
CA THR A 106 5.15 15.26 7.29
C THR A 106 3.94 15.09 6.39
N LYS A 107 2.80 15.69 6.78
CA LYS A 107 1.55 15.62 6.01
C LYS A 107 1.71 16.24 4.63
N LEU A 108 2.31 17.43 4.53
CA LEU A 108 2.57 18.09 3.25
C LEU A 108 3.52 17.27 2.37
N THR A 109 4.61 16.76 2.95
CA THR A 109 5.56 15.89 2.23
C THR A 109 4.85 14.67 1.64
N MET A 110 4.03 13.99 2.44
CA MET A 110 3.30 12.80 2.00
C MET A 110 2.18 13.13 1.02
N ALA A 111 1.50 14.27 1.16
CA ALA A 111 0.51 14.71 0.18
C ALA A 111 1.15 15.02 -1.18
N ILE A 112 2.31 15.69 -1.19
CA ILE A 112 3.10 15.95 -2.42
C ILE A 112 3.53 14.64 -3.09
N ILE A 113 4.07 13.70 -2.32
CA ILE A 113 4.45 12.38 -2.83
C ILE A 113 3.23 11.65 -3.41
N THR A 114 2.10 11.68 -2.69
CA THR A 114 0.88 10.98 -3.09
C THR A 114 0.30 11.53 -4.40
N ILE A 115 0.24 12.86 -4.58
CA ILE A 115 -0.23 13.44 -5.84
C ILE A 115 0.68 13.06 -7.01
N ILE A 116 2.01 13.04 -6.80
CA ILE A 116 2.94 12.62 -7.84
C ILE A 116 2.73 11.13 -8.20
N PHE A 117 2.52 10.27 -7.20
CA PHE A 117 2.25 8.85 -7.44
C PHE A 117 0.93 8.63 -8.17
N LEU A 118 -0.15 9.28 -7.75
CA LEU A 118 -1.44 9.19 -8.41
C LEU A 118 -1.37 9.62 -9.89
N VAL A 119 -0.67 10.72 -10.20
CA VAL A 119 -0.49 11.14 -11.61
C VAL A 119 0.38 10.16 -12.39
N THR A 120 1.43 9.60 -11.78
CA THR A 120 2.35 8.67 -12.46
C THR A 120 1.71 7.33 -12.80
N ASP A 121 0.89 6.83 -11.88
CA ASP A 121 0.18 5.56 -11.98
C ASP A 121 -1.03 5.64 -12.94
N ASP A 122 -1.73 6.77 -12.93
CA ASP A 122 -3.00 6.93 -13.65
C ASP A 122 -2.79 7.19 -15.15
N SER A 123 -3.04 6.16 -15.96
CA SER A 123 -2.96 6.21 -17.42
C SER A 123 -3.94 7.19 -18.08
N THR A 124 -4.97 7.65 -17.36
CA THR A 124 -5.89 8.67 -17.86
C THR A 124 -5.32 10.08 -17.79
N ILE A 125 -4.29 10.29 -16.95
CA ILE A 125 -3.66 11.59 -16.74
C ILE A 125 -2.37 11.70 -17.51
N LEU A 126 -1.43 10.80 -17.21
CA LEU A 126 -0.09 10.87 -17.78
C LEU A 126 -0.13 10.38 -19.22
N PRO A 127 0.18 11.24 -20.22
CA PRO A 127 0.12 10.85 -21.62
C PRO A 127 1.04 9.65 -21.92
N PRO A 128 0.69 8.80 -22.90
CA PRO A 128 1.49 7.63 -23.25
C PRO A 128 2.96 7.96 -23.53
N GLU A 129 3.25 9.08 -24.19
CA GLU A 129 4.61 9.54 -24.46
C GLU A 129 5.40 9.76 -23.17
N ASP A 130 4.84 10.43 -22.17
CA ASP A 130 5.50 10.66 -20.88
C ASP A 130 5.63 9.35 -20.10
N ARG A 131 4.62 8.47 -20.15
CA ARG A 131 4.70 7.14 -19.52
C ARG A 131 5.86 6.29 -20.05
N THR A 132 6.14 6.33 -21.35
CA THR A 132 7.29 5.60 -21.92
C THR A 132 8.64 6.12 -21.40
N THR A 133 8.71 7.41 -21.06
CA THR A 133 9.94 8.03 -20.54
C THR A 133 10.26 7.64 -19.10
N LEU A 134 9.29 7.11 -18.33
CA LEU A 134 9.51 6.67 -16.94
C LEU A 134 10.66 5.66 -16.83
N SER A 135 10.87 4.83 -17.85
CA SER A 135 11.95 3.84 -17.83
C SER A 135 13.37 4.42 -17.90
N TYR A 136 13.52 5.71 -18.20
CA TYR A 136 14.79 6.42 -18.15
C TYR A 136 14.97 7.20 -16.84
N PHE A 137 13.94 7.31 -16.00
CA PHE A 137 13.95 8.16 -14.81
C PHE A 137 15.10 7.81 -13.85
N SER A 138 15.12 6.60 -13.32
CA SER A 138 16.13 6.17 -12.35
C SER A 138 17.53 6.21 -12.95
N PHE A 139 17.69 5.79 -14.20
CA PHE A 139 18.97 5.87 -14.91
C PHE A 139 19.48 7.32 -15.00
N ASN A 140 18.65 8.25 -15.48
CA ASN A 140 19.05 9.65 -15.61
C ASN A 140 19.32 10.28 -14.25
N HIS A 141 18.49 9.98 -13.25
CA HIS A 141 18.66 10.48 -11.88
C HIS A 141 20.03 10.08 -11.30
N TYR A 142 20.38 8.79 -11.33
CA TYR A 142 21.64 8.31 -10.77
C TYR A 142 22.88 8.70 -11.59
N GLN A 143 22.72 8.99 -12.89
CA GLN A 143 23.80 9.46 -13.75
C GLN A 143 23.91 10.99 -13.80
N ASN A 144 23.08 11.73 -13.05
CA ASN A 144 22.98 13.20 -13.12
C ASN A 144 22.74 13.71 -14.56
N LEU A 145 21.98 12.97 -15.35
CA LEU A 145 21.59 13.36 -16.70
C LEU A 145 20.31 14.22 -16.66
N PRO A 146 20.06 15.05 -17.69
CA PRO A 146 18.82 15.81 -17.80
C PRO A 146 17.58 14.90 -17.79
N PRO A 147 16.44 15.36 -17.22
CA PRO A 147 15.17 14.63 -17.30
C PRO A 147 14.73 14.38 -18.75
N SER A 148 14.17 13.20 -19.02
CA SER A 148 13.71 12.79 -20.35
C SER A 148 12.39 13.43 -20.78
N SER A 149 11.66 14.06 -19.86
CA SER A 149 10.39 14.73 -20.13
C SER A 149 10.09 15.81 -19.09
N ARG A 150 9.08 16.65 -19.37
CA ARG A 150 8.62 17.66 -18.39
C ARG A 150 8.07 17.01 -17.12
N TRP A 151 7.38 15.87 -17.24
CA TRP A 151 6.95 15.10 -16.07
C TRP A 151 8.13 14.54 -15.28
N SER A 152 9.18 14.04 -15.96
CA SER A 152 10.41 13.57 -15.29
C SER A 152 11.10 14.65 -14.46
N THR A 153 10.98 15.94 -14.85
CA THR A 153 11.44 17.06 -14.04
C THR A 153 10.68 17.17 -12.71
N VAL A 154 9.35 17.01 -12.75
CA VAL A 154 8.51 16.98 -11.54
C VAL A 154 8.83 15.75 -10.69
N LEU A 155 8.98 14.57 -11.30
CA LEU A 155 9.39 13.35 -10.60
C LEU A 155 10.71 13.52 -9.85
N SER A 156 11.66 14.26 -10.42
CA SER A 156 12.97 14.50 -9.80
C SER A 156 12.89 15.28 -8.49
N HIS A 157 11.76 15.96 -8.21
CA HIS A 157 11.54 16.61 -6.91
C HIS A 157 11.30 15.58 -5.80
N GLY A 158 10.70 14.43 -6.13
CA GLY A 158 10.33 13.40 -5.17
C GLY A 158 11.50 12.79 -4.41
N PRO A 159 12.53 12.21 -5.06
CA PRO A 159 13.68 11.62 -4.36
C PRO A 159 14.41 12.65 -3.50
N ASN A 160 14.56 13.89 -3.98
CA ASN A 160 15.21 14.97 -3.24
C ASN A 160 14.40 15.35 -2.00
N LEU A 161 13.08 15.49 -2.13
CA LEU A 161 12.18 15.74 -1.00
C LEU A 161 12.24 14.60 0.01
N CYS A 162 12.14 13.35 -0.45
CA CYS A 162 12.18 12.15 0.40
C CYS A 162 13.51 12.05 1.17
N THR A 163 14.63 12.14 0.47
CA THR A 163 15.97 12.01 1.07
C THR A 163 16.26 13.14 2.05
N ALA A 164 15.93 14.38 1.69
CA ALA A 164 16.15 15.54 2.56
C ALA A 164 15.24 15.54 3.80
N TYR A 165 13.97 15.14 3.63
CA TYR A 165 13.01 15.12 4.72
C TYR A 165 13.27 13.95 5.68
N PHE A 166 13.21 12.71 5.18
CA PHE A 166 13.37 11.52 6.03
C PHE A 166 14.82 11.32 6.49
N GLY A 167 15.79 11.86 5.75
CA GLY A 167 17.21 11.84 6.10
C GLY A 167 17.68 12.95 7.03
N SER A 168 16.79 13.85 7.48
CA SER A 168 17.17 15.02 8.27
C SER A 168 17.89 14.69 9.59
N ARG A 169 17.61 13.51 10.15
CA ARG A 169 18.19 13.01 11.40
C ARG A 169 18.94 11.68 11.22
N ASP A 170 18.40 10.79 10.37
CA ASP A 170 19.05 9.54 9.99
C ASP A 170 19.15 9.41 8.45
N PRO A 171 20.33 9.66 7.86
CA PRO A 171 20.55 9.56 6.42
C PRO A 171 20.16 8.20 5.81
N LEU A 172 20.19 7.11 6.58
CA LEU A 172 19.77 5.79 6.10
C LEU A 172 18.26 5.76 5.81
N LEU A 173 17.45 6.41 6.64
CA LEU A 173 16.01 6.54 6.41
C LEU A 173 15.72 7.40 5.19
N GLY A 174 16.51 8.46 4.98
CA GLY A 174 16.47 9.27 3.75
C GLY A 174 16.77 8.42 2.50
N ALA A 175 17.82 7.61 2.54
CA ALA A 175 18.17 6.71 1.44
C ALA A 175 17.08 5.64 1.20
N MET A 176 16.49 5.07 2.26
CA MET A 176 15.36 4.15 2.15
C MET A 176 14.16 4.81 1.46
N ALA A 177 13.81 6.05 1.83
CA ALA A 177 12.72 6.80 1.22
C ALA A 177 12.97 7.08 -0.27
N GLY A 178 14.15 7.59 -0.61
CA GLY A 178 14.54 7.88 -2.01
C GLY A 178 14.57 6.63 -2.88
N ASN A 179 15.09 5.51 -2.37
CA ASN A 179 15.09 4.23 -3.08
C ASN A 179 13.68 3.67 -3.26
N SER A 180 12.81 3.78 -2.25
CA SER A 180 11.40 3.37 -2.39
C SER A 180 10.66 4.22 -3.41
N TYR A 181 10.96 5.52 -3.50
CA TYR A 181 10.37 6.41 -4.49
C TYR A 181 10.81 6.04 -5.92
N THR A 182 12.11 5.87 -6.15
CA THR A 182 12.64 5.51 -7.48
C THR A 182 12.16 4.12 -7.91
N ALA A 183 12.11 3.17 -6.98
CA ALA A 183 11.56 1.84 -7.22
C ALA A 183 10.09 1.90 -7.69
N PHE A 184 9.26 2.77 -7.12
CA PHE A 184 7.89 2.96 -7.58
C PHE A 184 7.82 3.37 -9.06
N VAL A 185 8.59 4.39 -9.44
CA VAL A 185 8.61 4.88 -10.83
C VAL A 185 9.08 3.79 -11.79
N ASP A 186 10.11 3.04 -11.41
CA ASP A 186 10.56 1.86 -12.17
C ASP A 186 9.47 0.78 -12.24
N GLY A 187 8.70 0.61 -11.18
CA GLY A 187 7.53 -0.27 -11.08
C GLY A 187 6.46 0.08 -12.11
N CYS A 188 5.99 1.32 -12.14
CA CYS A 188 5.02 1.80 -13.12
C CYS A 188 5.53 1.64 -14.56
N ALA A 189 6.82 1.91 -14.80
CA ALA A 189 7.43 1.69 -16.10
C ALA A 189 7.43 0.20 -16.51
N ARG A 190 7.59 -0.72 -15.55
CA ARG A 190 7.53 -2.17 -15.79
C ARG A 190 6.11 -2.63 -16.04
N GLU A 191 5.13 -2.16 -15.28
CA GLU A 191 3.71 -2.47 -15.49
C GLU A 191 3.29 -2.09 -16.91
N LEU A 192 3.62 -0.88 -17.36
CA LEU A 192 3.38 -0.44 -18.75
C LEU A 192 4.03 -1.35 -19.79
N ARG A 193 5.26 -1.80 -19.57
CA ARG A 193 5.94 -2.72 -20.49
C ARG A 193 5.24 -4.07 -20.54
N MET A 194 4.80 -4.57 -19.40
CA MET A 194 4.17 -5.88 -19.28
C MET A 194 2.73 -5.91 -19.80
N GLU A 195 1.98 -4.81 -19.64
CA GLU A 195 0.67 -4.58 -20.28
C GLU A 195 0.74 -4.86 -21.78
N ASN A 196 1.84 -4.44 -22.41
CA ASN A 196 2.08 -4.63 -23.84
C ASN A 196 2.78 -5.97 -24.16
N HIS A 197 3.59 -6.51 -23.24
CA HIS A 197 4.43 -7.69 -23.47
C HIS A 197 4.54 -8.54 -22.19
N THR A 198 3.61 -9.48 -22.00
CA THR A 198 3.75 -10.44 -20.89
C THR A 198 5.00 -11.31 -21.11
N THR A 199 5.82 -11.47 -20.06
CA THR A 199 7.08 -12.21 -20.17
C THR A 199 6.84 -13.70 -20.47
N ALA A 200 7.76 -14.30 -21.24
CA ALA A 200 7.65 -15.71 -21.65
C ALA A 200 7.53 -16.67 -20.46
N HIS A 201 8.20 -16.37 -19.33
CA HIS A 201 8.11 -17.18 -18.12
C HIS A 201 6.72 -17.16 -17.46
N ILE A 202 5.97 -16.07 -17.62
CA ILE A 202 4.57 -16.01 -17.17
C ILE A 202 3.68 -16.74 -18.19
N LEU A 203 3.86 -16.50 -19.50
CA LEU A 203 3.01 -17.09 -20.54
C LEU A 203 3.16 -18.60 -20.70
N ASN A 204 4.41 -19.10 -20.71
CA ASN A 204 4.75 -20.48 -21.05
C ASN A 204 4.91 -21.37 -19.81
N HIS A 205 4.32 -20.96 -18.69
CA HIS A 205 4.35 -21.70 -17.44
C HIS A 205 3.44 -22.94 -17.46
N GLY A 206 3.34 -23.64 -18.59
CA GLY A 206 2.22 -24.54 -18.93
C GLY A 206 2.35 -25.99 -18.49
N GLU A 207 3.49 -26.40 -17.92
CA GLU A 207 3.60 -27.74 -17.31
C GLU A 207 3.12 -27.67 -15.86
N ALA A 208 2.23 -28.58 -15.48
CA ALA A 208 1.74 -28.67 -14.11
C ALA A 208 2.92 -28.99 -13.18
N HIS A 209 3.26 -28.06 -12.31
CA HIS A 209 4.28 -28.32 -11.29
C HIS A 209 3.67 -29.18 -10.18
N PRO A 210 4.46 -30.10 -9.59
CA PRO A 210 4.05 -30.78 -8.37
C PRO A 210 3.59 -29.75 -7.33
N GLY A 211 2.50 -30.06 -6.62
CA GLY A 211 1.93 -29.21 -5.56
C GLY A 211 2.95 -28.74 -4.51
N THR A 212 4.04 -29.49 -4.35
CA THR A 212 5.11 -29.28 -3.37
C THR A 212 6.27 -28.43 -3.87
N GLU A 213 6.38 -28.16 -5.18
CA GLU A 213 7.50 -27.39 -5.73
C GLU A 213 7.21 -25.89 -5.63
N VAL A 214 8.19 -25.12 -5.14
CA VAL A 214 8.12 -23.66 -5.13
C VAL A 214 8.56 -23.14 -6.49
N CYS A 215 7.60 -22.67 -7.27
CA CYS A 215 7.89 -22.02 -8.53
C CYS A 215 8.43 -20.59 -8.28
N ALA A 216 9.57 -20.25 -8.87
CA ALA A 216 10.13 -18.89 -8.77
C ALA A 216 9.26 -17.82 -9.45
N VAL A 217 8.55 -18.17 -10.53
CA VAL A 217 7.63 -17.25 -11.24
C VAL A 217 6.45 -16.87 -10.35
N GLU A 218 5.99 -17.78 -9.48
CA GLU A 218 4.94 -17.46 -8.50
C GLU A 218 5.34 -16.32 -7.56
N ALA A 219 6.62 -16.12 -7.25
CA ALA A 219 7.06 -15.00 -6.42
C ALA A 219 7.01 -13.63 -7.11
N TYR A 220 6.93 -13.60 -8.45
CA TYR A 220 6.99 -12.37 -9.24
C TYR A 220 5.91 -11.33 -8.87
N PRO A 221 4.62 -11.68 -8.70
CA PRO A 221 3.59 -10.71 -8.35
C PRO A 221 3.87 -10.04 -7.00
N SER A 222 4.42 -10.78 -6.03
CA SER A 222 4.80 -10.22 -4.73
C SER A 222 6.00 -9.28 -4.84
N TYR A 223 6.97 -9.60 -5.70
CA TYR A 223 8.08 -8.69 -6.01
C TYR A 223 7.60 -7.40 -6.67
N LEU A 224 6.79 -7.51 -7.73
CA LEU A 224 6.23 -6.36 -8.43
C LEU A 224 5.45 -5.48 -7.46
N ARG A 225 4.57 -6.10 -6.65
CA ARG A 225 3.76 -5.40 -5.66
C ARG A 225 4.60 -4.74 -4.56
N PHE A 226 5.72 -5.33 -4.16
CA PHE A 226 6.64 -4.68 -3.23
C PHE A 226 7.24 -3.39 -3.83
N VAL A 227 7.59 -3.42 -5.11
CA VAL A 227 8.14 -2.28 -5.85
C VAL A 227 7.08 -1.21 -6.10
N THR A 228 5.89 -1.58 -6.56
CA THR A 228 4.83 -0.63 -6.97
C THR A 228 3.95 -0.18 -5.80
N GLY A 229 3.92 -0.93 -4.69
CA GLY A 229 3.13 -0.57 -3.51
C GLY A 229 3.70 0.55 -2.66
N THR A 230 4.95 0.97 -2.90
CA THR A 230 5.60 2.13 -2.22
C THR A 230 5.61 2.04 -0.69
N THR A 231 5.50 0.82 -0.17
CA THR A 231 5.16 0.58 1.23
C THR A 231 6.17 1.18 2.20
N VAL A 232 7.46 1.14 1.86
CA VAL A 232 8.51 1.72 2.70
C VAL A 232 8.31 3.23 2.81
N LEU A 233 7.95 3.91 1.72
CA LEU A 233 7.70 5.35 1.73
C LEU A 233 6.45 5.74 2.52
N PHE A 234 5.41 4.90 2.55
CA PHE A 234 4.24 5.09 3.42
C PHE A 234 4.50 4.67 4.88
N LEU A 235 5.48 3.80 5.13
CA LEU A 235 5.84 3.34 6.46
C LEU A 235 6.67 4.36 7.24
N LEU A 236 7.70 4.95 6.63
CA LEU A 236 8.59 5.91 7.29
C LEU A 236 7.86 7.06 8.02
N PRO A 237 6.88 7.76 7.42
CA PRO A 237 6.14 8.83 8.10
C PRO A 237 5.32 8.35 9.32
N ILE A 238 5.01 7.05 9.45
CA ILE A 238 4.39 6.51 10.68
C ILE A 238 5.25 6.84 11.90
N PHE A 239 6.57 6.72 11.73
CA PHE A 239 7.55 6.86 12.79
C PHE A 239 8.33 8.18 12.74
N LYS A 240 8.04 9.05 11.76
CA LYS A 240 8.59 10.40 11.65
C LYS A 240 7.47 11.43 11.74
N THR A 241 7.03 11.69 12.97
CA THR A 241 5.86 12.55 13.23
C THR A 241 6.10 14.01 12.90
N SER A 242 7.36 14.47 12.85
CA SER A 242 7.71 15.78 12.32
C SER A 242 9.13 15.77 11.75
N ARG A 243 9.59 16.91 11.22
CA ARG A 243 10.95 17.02 10.67
C ARG A 243 12.02 16.68 11.72
N ASP A 244 11.75 17.10 12.96
CA ASP A 244 12.70 17.02 14.08
C ASP A 244 12.31 15.95 15.10
N GLN A 245 11.20 15.24 14.91
CA GLN A 245 10.74 14.17 15.80
C GLN A 245 10.57 12.86 15.05
N GLU A 246 11.29 11.83 15.49
CA GLU A 246 11.21 10.48 14.95
C GLU A 246 11.41 9.42 16.05
N MET A 247 10.79 8.27 15.88
CA MET A 247 11.02 7.11 16.73
C MET A 247 12.35 6.46 16.39
N PRO A 248 13.15 6.01 17.38
CA PRO A 248 14.39 5.30 17.11
C PRO A 248 14.15 4.10 16.20
N SER A 249 14.93 4.00 15.12
CA SER A 249 14.76 2.96 14.09
C SER A 249 14.85 1.56 14.67
N ALA A 250 15.66 1.35 15.71
CA ALA A 250 15.76 0.07 16.43
C ALA A 250 14.42 -0.46 16.97
N VAL A 251 13.44 0.41 17.24
CA VAL A 251 12.12 0.03 17.76
C VAL A 251 11.23 -0.62 16.71
N TRP A 252 11.34 -0.19 15.44
CA TRP A 252 10.37 -0.54 14.41
C TRP A 252 10.99 -1.15 13.14
N ILE A 253 12.29 -0.96 12.88
CA ILE A 253 12.94 -1.44 11.64
C ILE A 253 12.83 -2.95 11.45
N PRO A 254 12.89 -3.82 12.48
CA PRO A 254 12.70 -5.26 12.29
C PRO A 254 11.27 -5.63 11.83
N LEU A 255 10.31 -4.74 12.02
CA LEU A 255 8.91 -4.93 11.64
C LEU A 255 8.60 -4.44 10.22
N VAL A 256 9.55 -3.78 9.53
CA VAL A 256 9.36 -3.26 8.17
C VAL A 256 8.76 -4.30 7.22
N PRO A 257 9.26 -5.55 7.12
CA PRO A 257 8.66 -6.54 6.22
C PRO A 257 7.19 -6.85 6.52
N ALA A 258 6.80 -6.89 7.80
CA ALA A 258 5.43 -7.18 8.21
C ALA A 258 4.51 -5.98 7.98
N ILE A 259 4.95 -4.77 8.35
CA ILE A 259 4.19 -3.53 8.13
C ILE A 259 4.00 -3.28 6.63
N SER A 260 5.05 -3.44 5.82
CA SER A 260 4.95 -3.33 4.36
C SER A 260 3.91 -4.28 3.78
N ARG A 261 3.90 -5.54 4.24
CA ARG A 261 2.89 -6.51 3.81
C ARG A 261 1.47 -6.10 4.24
N CYS A 262 1.30 -5.56 5.45
CA CYS A 262 0.02 -5.00 5.89
C CYS A 262 -0.45 -3.88 4.96
N ILE A 263 0.40 -2.90 4.67
CA ILE A 263 0.04 -1.75 3.80
C ILE A 263 -0.40 -2.24 2.43
N ASN A 264 0.38 -3.13 1.80
CA ASN A 264 0.04 -3.70 0.50
C ASN A 264 -1.28 -4.46 0.52
N HIS A 265 -1.46 -5.39 1.47
CA HIS A 265 -2.69 -6.19 1.53
C HIS A 265 -3.92 -5.35 1.88
N LEU A 266 -3.80 -4.35 2.75
CA LEU A 266 -4.90 -3.43 3.03
C LEU A 266 -5.31 -2.69 1.75
N ASN A 267 -4.34 -2.15 1.01
CA ASN A 267 -4.62 -1.49 -0.26
C ASN A 267 -5.22 -2.47 -1.28
N ASP A 268 -4.62 -3.65 -1.50
CA ASP A 268 -5.11 -4.65 -2.47
C ASP A 268 -6.55 -5.11 -2.16
N LEU A 269 -6.88 -5.32 -0.88
CA LEU A 269 -8.23 -5.73 -0.48
C LEU A 269 -9.23 -4.59 -0.67
N LEU A 270 -8.90 -3.38 -0.20
CA LEU A 270 -9.81 -2.24 -0.24
C LEU A 270 -9.90 -1.60 -1.64
N SER A 271 -8.91 -1.82 -2.50
CA SER A 271 -8.97 -1.40 -3.90
C SER A 271 -9.61 -2.44 -4.81
N SER A 272 -9.71 -3.71 -4.39
CA SER A 272 -10.20 -4.77 -5.26
C SER A 272 -11.57 -4.50 -5.89
N PRO A 273 -12.58 -3.89 -5.23
CA PRO A 273 -13.86 -3.63 -5.88
C PRO A 273 -13.73 -2.62 -7.04
N LYS A 274 -13.02 -1.49 -6.84
CA LYS A 274 -12.78 -0.52 -7.91
C LYS A 274 -11.98 -1.11 -9.08
N GLU A 275 -11.01 -1.99 -8.78
CA GLU A 275 -10.14 -2.61 -9.79
C GLU A 275 -10.92 -3.62 -10.61
N VAL A 276 -11.81 -4.39 -9.97
CA VAL A 276 -12.74 -5.27 -10.67
C VAL A 276 -13.63 -4.49 -11.64
N LEU A 277 -14.24 -3.40 -11.16
CA LEU A 277 -15.09 -2.54 -11.98
C LEU A 277 -14.34 -1.93 -13.16
N ALA A 278 -13.09 -1.50 -12.95
CA ALA A 278 -12.24 -0.93 -13.99
C ALA A 278 -11.74 -1.98 -15.01
N GLY A 279 -11.86 -3.28 -14.71
CA GLY A 279 -11.26 -4.32 -15.54
C GLY A 279 -9.73 -4.38 -15.41
N GLU A 280 -9.19 -3.94 -14.28
CA GLU A 280 -7.75 -3.87 -14.06
C GLU A 280 -7.16 -5.28 -13.90
N SER A 281 -6.35 -5.69 -14.87
CA SER A 281 -5.75 -7.03 -14.91
C SER A 281 -4.31 -7.07 -14.36
N TRP A 282 -3.72 -5.91 -14.08
CA TRP A 282 -2.32 -5.75 -13.65
C TRP A 282 -2.17 -5.38 -12.17
N ASN A 283 -3.17 -5.69 -11.34
CA ASN A 283 -3.03 -5.63 -9.89
C ASN A 283 -2.51 -6.96 -9.30
N TYR A 284 -2.17 -6.94 -8.01
CA TYR A 284 -1.61 -8.09 -7.30
C TYR A 284 -2.52 -9.32 -7.32
N LEU A 285 -3.83 -9.14 -7.08
CA LEU A 285 -4.80 -10.25 -7.02
C LEU A 285 -4.96 -10.93 -8.38
N SER A 286 -5.14 -10.15 -9.44
CA SER A 286 -5.29 -10.63 -10.83
C SER A 286 -4.00 -11.33 -11.30
N LEU A 287 -2.84 -10.68 -11.11
CA LEU A 287 -1.57 -11.23 -11.58
C LEU A 287 -1.20 -12.52 -10.83
N ARG A 288 -1.39 -12.56 -9.51
CA ARG A 288 -1.10 -13.77 -8.73
C ARG A 288 -2.09 -14.89 -9.06
N THR A 289 -3.36 -14.58 -9.32
CA THR A 289 -4.34 -15.57 -9.81
C THR A 289 -3.87 -16.19 -11.12
N LYS A 290 -3.48 -15.35 -12.09
CA LYS A 290 -3.00 -15.79 -13.40
C LYS A 290 -1.79 -16.71 -13.27
N VAL A 291 -0.76 -16.31 -12.52
CA VAL A 291 0.48 -17.10 -12.38
C VAL A 291 0.23 -18.44 -11.68
N MET A 292 -0.56 -18.46 -10.60
CA MET A 292 -0.91 -19.71 -9.90
C MET A 292 -1.70 -20.66 -10.80
N ARG A 293 -2.65 -20.11 -11.58
CA ARG A 293 -3.43 -20.91 -12.53
C ARG A 293 -2.56 -21.51 -13.61
N GLN A 294 -1.64 -20.72 -14.18
CA GLN A 294 -0.72 -21.19 -15.21
C GLN A 294 0.19 -22.30 -14.67
N ALA A 295 0.67 -22.20 -13.43
CA ALA A 295 1.40 -23.26 -12.74
C ALA A 295 0.59 -24.54 -12.45
N GLY A 296 -0.67 -24.63 -12.87
CA GLY A 296 -1.52 -25.81 -12.71
C GLY A 296 -2.04 -25.99 -11.28
N ARG A 297 -2.03 -24.93 -10.45
CA ARG A 297 -2.52 -25.02 -9.07
C ARG A 297 -4.03 -25.26 -9.06
N LEU A 298 -4.47 -26.23 -8.26
CA LEU A 298 -5.89 -26.51 -8.05
C LEU A 298 -6.52 -25.46 -7.14
N SER A 299 -7.79 -25.15 -7.36
CA SER A 299 -8.59 -24.29 -6.50
C SER A 299 -8.81 -24.94 -5.13
N LEU A 300 -8.90 -24.11 -4.09
CA LEU A 300 -9.29 -24.49 -2.74
C LEU A 300 -10.81 -24.71 -2.62
N PHE A 301 -11.59 -24.13 -3.54
CA PHE A 301 -13.06 -24.10 -3.50
C PHE A 301 -13.74 -25.04 -4.50
N GLY A 302 -12.99 -25.85 -5.25
CA GLY A 302 -13.57 -26.77 -6.24
C GLY A 302 -12.53 -27.66 -6.96
N THR A 303 -12.98 -28.39 -7.98
CA THR A 303 -12.12 -29.29 -8.78
C THR A 303 -11.36 -28.60 -9.92
N GLY A 304 -11.57 -27.30 -10.11
CA GLY A 304 -10.92 -26.51 -11.16
C GLY A 304 -9.52 -26.03 -10.77
N LEU A 305 -8.90 -25.29 -11.70
CA LEU A 305 -7.66 -24.56 -11.44
C LEU A 305 -7.92 -23.26 -10.66
N TRP A 306 -6.85 -22.70 -10.10
CA TRP A 306 -6.82 -21.46 -9.31
C TRP A 306 -7.65 -20.31 -9.93
N THR A 307 -8.36 -19.58 -9.07
CA THR A 307 -9.27 -18.47 -9.39
C THR A 307 -9.01 -17.24 -8.52
N PHE A 308 -9.69 -16.14 -8.82
CA PHE A 308 -9.66 -14.91 -8.03
C PHE A 308 -10.15 -15.16 -6.60
N ARG A 309 -11.21 -15.97 -6.41
CA ARG A 309 -11.73 -16.38 -5.10
C ARG A 309 -10.64 -16.96 -4.19
N ASP A 310 -9.82 -17.86 -4.75
CA ASP A 310 -8.71 -18.50 -4.02
C ASP A 310 -7.69 -17.45 -3.57
N ARG A 311 -7.35 -16.52 -4.46
CA ARG A 311 -6.38 -15.47 -4.17
C ARG A 311 -6.90 -14.45 -3.16
N PHE A 312 -8.15 -14.02 -3.31
CA PHE A 312 -8.81 -13.10 -2.40
C PHE A 312 -8.90 -13.70 -0.98
N TYR A 313 -9.26 -14.98 -0.87
CA TYR A 313 -9.21 -15.72 0.40
C TYR A 313 -7.83 -15.68 1.06
N GLU A 314 -6.77 -16.01 0.32
CA GLU A 314 -5.41 -16.01 0.88
C GLU A 314 -4.98 -14.63 1.38
N VAL A 315 -5.31 -13.57 0.65
CA VAL A 315 -4.95 -12.20 1.05
C VAL A 315 -5.76 -11.74 2.27
N LEU A 316 -7.03 -12.13 2.41
CA LEU A 316 -7.82 -11.88 3.63
C LEU A 316 -7.18 -12.55 4.86
N GLU A 317 -6.90 -13.85 4.77
CA GLU A 317 -6.27 -14.62 5.86
C GLU A 317 -4.89 -14.08 6.22
N GLU A 318 -4.06 -13.79 5.23
CA GLU A 318 -2.72 -13.25 5.45
C GLU A 318 -2.75 -11.81 5.97
N GLY A 319 -3.71 -11.00 5.52
CA GLY A 319 -3.96 -9.65 6.04
C GLY A 319 -4.28 -9.69 7.54
N VAL A 320 -5.24 -10.51 7.97
CA VAL A 320 -5.58 -10.66 9.40
C VAL A 320 -4.39 -11.14 10.20
N ARG A 321 -3.68 -12.16 9.70
CA ARG A 321 -2.51 -12.73 10.38
C ARG A 321 -1.40 -11.70 10.56
N THR A 322 -1.10 -10.94 9.51
CA THR A 322 0.01 -9.98 9.50
C THR A 322 -0.33 -8.77 10.37
N VAL A 323 -1.54 -8.21 10.28
CA VAL A 323 -1.97 -7.11 11.17
C VAL A 323 -1.91 -7.55 12.63
N GLY A 324 -2.46 -8.71 12.95
CA GLY A 324 -2.39 -9.24 14.31
C GLY A 324 -0.96 -9.51 14.80
N ALA A 325 -0.04 -9.88 13.91
CA ALA A 325 1.37 -10.07 14.26
C ALA A 325 2.06 -8.74 14.59
N VAL A 326 1.82 -7.69 13.81
CA VAL A 326 2.37 -6.34 14.07
C VAL A 326 1.77 -5.77 15.36
N ASP A 327 0.45 -5.86 15.55
CA ASP A 327 -0.23 -5.39 16.76
C ASP A 327 0.33 -6.09 18.02
N ARG A 328 0.57 -7.41 17.95
CA ARG A 328 1.18 -8.16 19.06
C ARG A 328 2.64 -7.77 19.30
N ALA A 329 3.42 -7.51 18.24
CA ALA A 329 4.82 -7.13 18.38
C ALA A 329 4.97 -5.83 19.21
N PHE A 330 4.12 -4.84 18.96
CA PHE A 330 4.12 -3.61 19.77
C PHE A 330 3.51 -3.80 21.17
N ALA A 331 2.55 -4.71 21.36
CA ALA A 331 1.93 -4.94 22.67
C ALA A 331 2.78 -5.81 23.63
N GLN A 332 3.42 -6.88 23.14
CA GLN A 332 4.11 -7.88 23.97
C GLN A 332 5.46 -7.39 24.49
N CYS A 333 6.15 -6.51 23.75
CA CYS A 333 7.37 -5.87 24.23
C CYS A 333 7.12 -5.00 25.49
N ILE A 334 5.87 -4.64 25.78
CA ILE A 334 5.47 -3.86 26.96
C ILE A 334 5.30 -4.77 28.20
N SER A 335 4.89 -6.03 28.03
CA SER A 335 4.53 -6.91 29.17
C SER A 335 5.72 -7.50 29.91
N VAL A 336 6.88 -7.65 29.26
CA VAL A 336 8.09 -8.25 29.87
C VAL A 336 8.66 -7.39 31.02
N GLY A 337 8.28 -6.11 31.11
CA GLY A 337 8.73 -5.21 32.18
C GLY A 337 7.94 -5.25 33.48
N LYS A 338 6.76 -5.91 33.54
CA LYS A 338 5.87 -5.83 34.72
C LYS A 338 6.01 -6.97 35.73
N ASP A 339 6.46 -8.15 35.30
CA ASP A 339 6.47 -9.36 36.15
C ASP A 339 7.88 -9.77 36.62
N GLY A 340 8.87 -8.90 36.42
CA GLY A 340 10.25 -9.14 36.82
C GLY A 340 10.51 -8.88 38.30
N SER A 341 10.04 -9.77 39.17
CA SER A 341 10.71 -10.06 40.45
C SER A 341 12.08 -10.70 40.15
N MET A 342 13.02 -9.91 39.64
CA MET A 342 14.43 -10.26 39.75
C MET A 342 14.94 -9.58 41.01
N ASP A 343 15.15 -10.41 42.03
CA ASP A 343 15.85 -10.05 43.24
C ASP A 343 17.09 -9.22 42.90
N GLU A 344 17.08 -8.04 43.52
CA GLU A 344 18.16 -7.11 43.76
C GLU A 344 19.56 -7.70 43.53
N VAL A 345 20.19 -7.33 42.41
CA VAL A 345 21.63 -7.10 42.42
C VAL A 345 21.84 -5.61 42.16
N ASP A 346 22.01 -4.96 43.29
CA ASP A 346 22.15 -3.54 43.55
C ASP A 346 23.36 -2.92 42.82
N GLY A 347 23.20 -1.66 42.43
CA GLY A 347 24.32 -0.76 42.09
C GLY A 347 24.63 -0.54 40.61
N GLY A 348 23.75 0.15 39.86
CA GLY A 348 24.15 0.70 38.55
C GLY A 348 23.03 1.38 37.75
N ASP A 349 22.87 2.70 37.98
CA ASP A 349 22.18 3.70 37.14
C ASP A 349 20.91 3.25 36.38
N GLY A 350 19.78 3.20 37.10
CA GLY A 350 18.48 2.65 36.68
C GLY A 350 17.65 3.49 35.68
N GLY A 351 18.26 4.41 34.92
CA GLY A 351 17.52 5.30 34.01
C GLY A 351 17.10 4.68 32.66
N GLY A 352 17.78 3.63 32.19
CA GLY A 352 17.64 3.16 30.80
C GLY A 352 16.44 2.26 30.49
N LYS A 353 15.87 1.56 31.48
CA LYS A 353 14.83 0.54 31.22
C LYS A 353 13.43 1.11 30.98
N SER A 354 13.07 2.22 31.62
CA SER A 354 11.73 2.83 31.46
C SER A 354 11.55 3.45 30.07
N GLN A 355 12.59 4.07 29.53
CA GLN A 355 12.54 4.78 28.25
C GLN A 355 12.22 3.84 27.06
N GLY A 356 12.84 2.66 26.99
CA GLY A 356 12.60 1.71 25.90
C GLY A 356 11.16 1.19 25.84
N CYS A 357 10.53 0.95 26.99
CA CYS A 357 9.12 0.54 27.04
C CYS A 357 8.16 1.65 26.57
N ASP A 358 8.45 2.90 26.91
CA ASP A 358 7.65 4.04 26.44
C ASP A 358 7.79 4.28 24.93
N GLU A 359 8.99 4.10 24.37
CA GLU A 359 9.22 4.23 22.93
C GLU A 359 8.46 3.16 22.13
N VAL A 360 8.50 1.89 22.57
CA VAL A 360 7.74 0.80 21.95
C VAL A 360 6.23 1.07 22.01
N ARG A 361 5.74 1.55 23.15
CA ARG A 361 4.32 1.88 23.34
C ARG A 361 3.89 2.99 22.38
N LEU A 362 4.65 4.08 22.30
CA LEU A 362 4.38 5.17 21.38
C LEU A 362 4.43 4.72 19.91
N ALA A 363 5.40 3.87 19.53
CA ALA A 363 5.44 3.29 18.18
C ALA A 363 4.19 2.45 17.87
N GLY A 364 3.68 1.70 18.84
CA GLY A 364 2.42 0.97 18.72
C GLY A 364 1.19 1.86 18.55
N GLU A 365 1.15 2.98 19.27
CA GLU A 365 0.09 4.00 19.14
C GLU A 365 0.12 4.65 17.74
N LEU A 366 1.31 5.01 17.24
CA LEU A 366 1.51 5.55 15.89
C LEU A 366 1.12 4.57 14.79
N TRP A 367 1.53 3.31 14.90
CA TRP A 367 1.10 2.23 14.00
C TRP A 367 -0.43 2.08 14.00
N THR A 368 -1.05 2.07 15.18
CA THR A 368 -2.50 1.95 15.32
C THR A 368 -3.23 3.12 14.66
N ALA A 369 -2.75 4.35 14.89
CA ALA A 369 -3.30 5.56 14.26
C ALA A 369 -3.18 5.48 12.73
N PHE A 370 -2.01 5.11 12.20
CA PHE A 370 -1.80 4.92 10.76
C PHE A 370 -2.74 3.87 10.18
N LYS A 371 -2.83 2.68 10.80
CA LYS A 371 -3.67 1.57 10.33
C LYS A 371 -5.13 2.01 10.18
N HIS A 372 -5.69 2.62 11.22
CA HIS A 372 -7.07 3.09 11.19
C HIS A 372 -7.26 4.26 10.21
N GLY A 373 -6.33 5.20 10.18
CA GLY A 373 -6.32 6.30 9.22
C GLY A 373 -6.31 5.84 7.78
N HIS A 374 -5.39 4.94 7.43
CA HIS A 374 -5.24 4.40 6.09
C HIS A 374 -6.50 3.67 5.60
N ILE A 375 -7.12 2.86 6.47
CA ILE A 375 -8.39 2.21 6.16
C ILE A 375 -9.50 3.25 6.01
N ALA A 376 -9.61 4.21 6.93
CA ALA A 376 -10.63 5.25 6.88
C ALA A 376 -10.52 6.09 5.60
N TRP A 377 -9.32 6.39 5.13
CA TRP A 377 -9.10 7.03 3.83
C TRP A 377 -9.68 6.20 2.68
N HIS A 378 -9.41 4.89 2.63
CA HIS A 378 -9.97 4.03 1.58
C HIS A 378 -11.50 3.97 1.62
N LEU A 379 -12.10 3.93 2.82
CA LEU A 379 -13.55 3.84 2.96
C LEU A 379 -14.28 5.14 2.60
N ASN A 380 -13.65 6.29 2.84
CA ASN A 380 -14.26 7.61 2.63
C ASN A 380 -13.86 8.25 1.29
N CYS A 381 -12.75 7.85 0.68
CA CYS A 381 -12.29 8.40 -0.57
C CYS A 381 -13.09 7.83 -1.74
N GLN A 382 -13.76 8.71 -2.48
CA GLN A 382 -14.59 8.37 -3.65
C GLN A 382 -13.86 7.51 -4.70
N ARG A 383 -12.52 7.60 -4.74
CA ARG A 383 -11.69 6.77 -5.63
C ARG A 383 -11.98 5.28 -5.50
N TYR A 384 -12.35 4.80 -4.30
CA TYR A 384 -12.51 3.36 -4.02
C TYR A 384 -13.96 2.86 -4.06
N GLY A 385 -14.96 3.76 -4.04
CA GLY A 385 -16.37 3.38 -4.10
C GLY A 385 -16.84 2.50 -2.91
N LEU A 386 -16.24 2.69 -1.74
CA LEU A 386 -16.48 1.89 -0.52
C LEU A 386 -17.36 2.61 0.51
N GLU A 387 -18.07 3.67 0.13
CA GLU A 387 -18.82 4.50 1.07
C GLU A 387 -19.92 3.72 1.80
N SER A 388 -20.44 2.64 1.20
CA SER A 388 -21.41 1.76 1.87
C SER A 388 -20.82 0.99 3.06
N LEU A 389 -19.51 0.73 3.07
CA LEU A 389 -18.82 0.02 4.17
C LEU A 389 -18.48 0.94 5.35
N SER A 390 -18.51 2.26 5.18
CA SER A 390 -18.19 3.21 6.26
C SER A 390 -19.32 3.33 7.29
N CYS A 391 -20.56 2.98 6.91
CA CYS A 391 -21.78 3.15 7.72
C CYS A 391 -22.15 1.94 8.59
N GLU A 392 -21.51 0.79 8.41
CA GLU A 392 -21.87 -0.47 9.09
C GLU A 392 -21.03 -0.77 10.35
N GLY A 393 -20.17 0.17 10.76
CA GLY A 393 -19.18 0.02 11.84
C GLY A 393 -19.57 0.62 13.18
#